data_AF-A0A5D4GXS4-F1
#
_entry.id   AF-A0A5D4GXS4-F1
#
_cell.length_a   1.000
_cell.length_b   1.000
_cell.length_c   1.000
_cell.angle_alpha   90.00
_cell.angle_beta   90.00
_cell.angle_gamma   90.00
#
_symmetry.space_group_name_H-M   'P 1'
#
loop_
_entity.id
_entity.type
_entity.pdbx_description
1 polymer ?
#
loop_
_entity_poly.entity_id
_entity_poly.type
_entity_poly.pdbx_seq_one_letter_code
_entity_poly.pdbx_strand_id
1 'polypeptide(L)'
;MKELASKRSGAGLSPAARTAVAAALASAATACCVIVLWSLLPATPTSPALVFLPLMLMPLVIAGVVWATARRAIEGSLDPAIEALSRLAAHDFVPSRKSAATAETARLMLAVEDCRAALEERHRATKVHSAVARLMGAGISSLSKGDFSARISLELPEPYRAFRDEFNTAMEDLQTRFNRLDGAGERLQRHRQEIDEAAGQLMRRASKLAERVDAELLAMEAHSVDEALRMAKHLIGGVAVAAQRNVEASRTFATLAERIGNEAGRLLPAGDDGTMQGEAAAMPAATMPARISSAA
;
A
#
# COMPACT_ATOMS: atom_id res chain seq x y z
N MET A 1 -52.11 -0.18 36.14
CA MET A 1 -51.43 1.11 36.46
C MET A 1 -51.33 1.32 37.97
N LYS A 2 -50.69 0.43 38.73
CA LYS A 2 -50.52 0.58 40.19
C LYS A 2 -49.20 -0.01 40.71
N GLU A 3 -48.17 -0.02 39.85
CA GLU A 3 -46.91 -0.72 40.14
C GLU A 3 -45.65 0.06 39.74
N LEU A 4 -45.64 1.39 39.95
CA LEU A 4 -44.45 2.23 39.70
C LEU A 4 -44.03 3.12 40.88
N ALA A 5 -44.60 2.92 42.06
CA ALA A 5 -44.34 3.79 43.23
C ALA A 5 -43.47 3.17 44.34
N SER A 6 -42.85 2.00 44.12
CA SER A 6 -42.06 1.31 45.17
C SER A 6 -40.66 0.91 44.71
N LYS A 7 -39.91 1.84 44.10
CA LYS A 7 -38.48 1.59 43.79
C LYS A 7 -37.61 2.85 43.83
N ARG A 8 -37.84 3.72 44.82
CA ARG A 8 -36.90 4.78 45.25
C ARG A 8 -36.64 4.66 46.74
N SER A 9 -36.07 3.54 47.16
CA SER A 9 -35.41 3.44 48.46
C SER A 9 -34.05 2.82 48.24
N GLY A 10 -33.01 3.62 48.44
CA GLY A 10 -31.64 3.31 48.02
C GLY A 10 -30.85 4.51 47.54
N ALA A 11 -31.25 5.75 47.88
CA ALA A 11 -30.34 6.88 47.82
C ALA A 11 -29.33 6.71 48.97
N GLY A 12 -28.27 5.95 48.73
CA GLY A 12 -27.14 5.88 49.63
C GLY A 12 -26.64 7.30 49.91
N LEU A 13 -26.46 7.63 51.18
CA LEU A 13 -25.93 8.93 51.61
C LEU A 13 -24.69 9.29 50.77
N SER A 14 -24.61 10.54 50.33
CA SER A 14 -23.40 11.02 49.63
C SER A 14 -22.17 10.78 50.51
N PRO A 15 -20.98 10.56 49.93
CA PRO A 15 -19.76 10.38 50.72
C PRO A 15 -19.53 11.52 51.71
N ALA A 16 -19.81 12.77 51.30
CA ALA A 16 -19.82 13.94 52.17
C ALA A 16 -20.87 13.89 53.29
N ALA A 17 -22.08 13.37 53.01
CA ALA A 17 -23.09 13.16 54.04
C ALA A 17 -22.69 12.03 55.01
N ARG A 18 -21.98 11.00 54.53
CA ARG A 18 -21.45 9.93 55.39
C ARG A 18 -20.32 10.42 56.29
N THR A 19 -19.42 11.26 55.78
CA THR A 19 -18.37 11.87 56.61
C THR A 19 -18.96 12.87 57.60
N ALA A 20 -19.98 13.65 57.20
CA ALA A 20 -20.69 14.55 58.11
C ALA A 20 -21.45 13.79 59.21
N VAL A 21 -22.14 12.70 58.87
CA VAL A 21 -22.85 11.86 59.85
C VAL A 21 -21.87 11.12 60.77
N ALA A 22 -20.75 10.61 60.24
CA ALA A 22 -19.71 9.98 61.06
C ALA A 22 -19.06 10.99 62.01
N ALA A 23 -18.78 12.21 61.56
CA ALA A 23 -18.26 13.29 62.38
C ALA A 23 -19.27 13.71 63.47
N ALA A 24 -20.57 13.80 63.13
CA ALA A 24 -21.63 14.15 64.07
C ALA A 24 -21.88 13.05 65.13
N LEU A 25 -21.81 11.78 64.74
CA LEU A 25 -21.92 10.67 65.70
C LEU A 25 -20.71 10.60 66.62
N ALA A 26 -19.50 10.86 66.10
CA ALA A 26 -18.29 10.92 66.91
C ALA A 26 -18.31 12.10 67.89
N SER A 27 -18.75 13.28 67.47
CA SER A 27 -18.88 14.44 68.36
C SER A 27 -19.97 14.24 69.42
N ALA A 28 -21.11 13.63 69.08
CA ALA A 28 -22.17 13.32 70.03
C ALA A 28 -21.74 12.27 71.06
N ALA A 29 -21.08 11.19 70.63
CA ALA A 29 -20.59 10.15 71.52
C ALA A 29 -19.53 10.68 72.50
N THR A 30 -18.65 11.57 72.04
CA THR A 30 -17.59 12.17 72.87
C THR A 30 -18.16 13.18 73.87
N ALA A 31 -19.11 14.02 73.47
CA ALA A 31 -19.83 14.89 74.41
C ALA A 31 -20.51 14.07 75.52
N CYS A 32 -21.15 12.94 75.16
CA CYS A 32 -21.79 12.05 76.12
C CYS A 32 -20.77 11.39 77.08
N CYS A 33 -19.63 10.93 76.57
CA CYS A 33 -18.58 10.33 77.40
C CYS A 33 -17.94 11.34 78.36
N VAL A 34 -17.71 12.58 77.92
CA VAL A 34 -17.17 13.66 78.79
C VAL A 34 -18.16 13.99 79.91
N ILE A 35 -19.45 14.07 79.61
CA ILE A 35 -20.50 14.33 80.61
C ILE A 35 -20.60 13.17 81.61
N VAL A 36 -20.58 11.93 81.13
CA VAL A 36 -20.64 10.73 82.00
C VAL A 36 -19.39 10.66 82.88
N LEU A 37 -18.20 10.87 82.32
CA LEU A 37 -16.94 10.87 83.08
C LEU A 37 -16.92 11.99 84.13
N TRP A 38 -17.40 13.19 83.78
CA TRP A 38 -17.53 14.31 84.71
C TRP A 38 -18.53 14.02 85.84
N SER A 39 -19.62 13.29 85.55
CA SER A 39 -20.63 12.91 86.54
C SER A 39 -20.17 11.82 87.52
N LEU A 40 -19.16 11.04 87.16
CA LEU A 40 -18.67 9.91 87.94
C LEU A 40 -17.45 10.25 88.82
N LEU A 41 -16.85 11.44 88.66
CA LEU A 41 -15.71 11.85 89.48
C LEU A 41 -16.18 12.38 90.85
N PRO A 42 -15.80 11.73 91.98
CA PRO A 42 -16.08 12.27 93.30
C PRO A 42 -15.30 13.56 93.53
N ALA A 43 -15.91 14.54 94.20
CA ALA A 43 -15.35 15.84 94.55
C ALA A 43 -14.09 15.70 95.42
N THR A 44 -12.97 15.40 94.78
CA THR A 44 -11.64 15.25 95.36
C THR A 44 -10.70 16.15 94.58
N PRO A 45 -9.62 16.68 95.19
CA PRO A 45 -8.67 17.55 94.50
C PRO A 45 -7.81 16.73 93.54
N THR A 46 -8.40 16.26 92.44
CA THR A 46 -7.69 15.52 91.39
C THR A 46 -6.88 16.46 90.52
N SER A 47 -5.64 16.06 90.23
CA SER A 47 -4.70 16.81 89.41
C SER A 47 -5.32 17.21 88.07
N PRO A 48 -5.26 18.49 87.67
CA PRO A 48 -5.91 18.99 86.44
C PRO A 48 -5.47 18.22 85.19
N ALA A 49 -4.27 17.64 85.20
CA ALA A 49 -3.70 16.84 84.11
C ALA A 49 -4.60 15.66 83.66
N LEU A 50 -5.33 15.01 84.56
CA LEU A 50 -6.20 13.87 84.21
C LEU A 50 -7.46 14.28 83.44
N VAL A 51 -7.87 15.55 83.56
CA VAL A 51 -9.04 16.10 82.84
C VAL A 51 -8.60 16.80 81.56
N PHE A 52 -7.50 17.56 81.59
CA PHE A 52 -7.02 18.30 80.42
C PHE A 52 -6.44 17.41 79.32
N LEU A 53 -5.79 16.29 79.68
CA LEU A 53 -5.20 15.39 78.70
C LEU A 53 -6.23 14.73 77.75
N PRO A 54 -7.33 14.11 78.24
CA PRO A 54 -8.36 13.57 77.35
C PRO A 54 -9.13 14.66 76.60
N LEU A 55 -9.31 15.84 77.20
CA LEU A 55 -9.94 16.99 76.55
C LEU A 55 -9.12 17.49 75.35
N MET A 56 -7.79 17.47 75.46
CA MET A 56 -6.88 17.89 74.38
C MET A 56 -6.64 16.81 73.33
N LEU A 57 -6.60 15.52 73.71
CA LEU A 57 -6.39 14.41 72.78
C LEU A 57 -7.61 14.12 71.90
N MET A 58 -8.82 14.29 72.42
CA MET A 58 -10.05 13.98 71.70
C MET A 58 -10.25 14.73 70.37
N PRO A 59 -10.10 16.06 70.28
CA PRO A 59 -10.25 16.76 69.00
C PRO A 59 -9.23 16.27 67.96
N LEU A 60 -8.04 15.84 68.40
CA LEU A 60 -7.01 15.30 67.52
C LEU A 60 -7.39 13.91 66.96
N VAL A 61 -8.00 13.06 67.80
CA VAL A 61 -8.52 11.74 67.38
C VAL A 61 -9.69 11.91 66.42
N ILE A 62 -10.63 12.82 66.70
CA ILE A 62 -11.76 13.12 65.82
C ILE A 62 -11.24 13.64 64.47
N ALA A 63 -10.30 14.59 64.49
CA ALA A 63 -9.68 15.12 63.27
C ALA A 63 -9.01 14.00 62.45
N GLY A 64 -8.29 13.09 63.11
CA GLY A 64 -7.66 11.94 62.46
C GLY A 64 -8.67 10.99 61.81
N VAL A 65 -9.76 10.66 62.50
CA VAL A 65 -10.82 9.78 61.97
C VAL A 65 -11.58 10.44 60.81
N VAL A 66 -11.93 11.72 60.95
CA VAL A 66 -12.59 12.48 59.87
C VAL A 66 -11.68 12.58 58.66
N TRP A 67 -10.38 12.85 58.85
CA TRP A 67 -9.41 12.87 57.75
C TRP A 67 -9.27 11.50 57.08
N ALA A 68 -9.09 10.43 57.85
CA ALA A 68 -8.93 9.08 57.30
C ALA A 68 -10.18 8.61 56.52
N THR A 69 -11.37 8.90 57.02
CA THR A 69 -12.63 8.56 56.35
C THR A 69 -12.87 9.41 55.10
N ALA A 70 -12.60 10.71 55.16
CA ALA A 70 -12.66 11.59 53.99
C ALA A 70 -11.67 11.16 52.90
N ARG A 71 -10.44 10.81 53.30
CA ARG A 71 -9.40 10.32 52.37
C ARG A 71 -9.83 9.04 51.67
N ARG A 72 -10.29 8.03 52.42
CA ARG A 72 -10.79 6.77 51.83
C ARG A 72 -11.99 6.97 50.92
N ALA A 73 -12.88 7.91 51.26
CA ALA A 73 -14.04 8.23 50.44
C ALA A 73 -13.63 8.90 49.11
N ILE A 74 -12.65 9.80 49.14
CA ILE A 74 -12.11 10.46 47.95
C ILE A 74 -11.40 9.44 47.06
N GLU A 75 -10.50 8.62 47.61
CA GLU A 75 -9.79 7.56 46.89
C GLU A 75 -10.78 6.62 46.18
N GLY A 76 -11.77 6.08 46.90
CA GLY A 76 -12.77 5.19 46.32
C GLY A 76 -13.68 5.84 45.27
N SER A 77 -13.83 7.17 45.28
CA SER A 77 -14.61 7.90 44.26
C SER A 77 -13.81 8.22 42.99
N LEU A 78 -12.48 8.26 43.09
CA LEU A 78 -11.58 8.51 41.96
C LEU A 78 -11.14 7.22 41.28
N ASP A 79 -11.12 6.09 42.01
CA ASP A 79 -10.78 4.76 41.47
C ASP A 79 -11.47 4.44 40.13
N PRO A 80 -12.78 4.69 39.93
CA PRO A 80 -13.43 4.39 38.65
C PRO A 80 -12.91 5.24 37.49
N ALA A 81 -12.55 6.51 37.76
CA ALA A 81 -11.99 7.40 36.75
C ALA A 81 -10.54 7.01 36.41
N ILE A 82 -9.76 6.61 37.41
CA ILE A 82 -8.40 6.09 37.22
C ILE A 82 -8.45 4.79 36.41
N GLU A 83 -9.35 3.86 36.75
CA GLU A 83 -9.53 2.61 36.00
C GLU A 83 -9.94 2.89 34.55
N ALA A 84 -10.89 3.80 34.32
CA ALA A 84 -11.28 4.21 32.97
C ALA A 84 -10.09 4.79 32.18
N LEU A 85 -9.33 5.73 32.76
CA LEU A 85 -8.15 6.31 32.11
C LEU A 85 -7.06 5.25 31.84
N SER A 86 -6.86 4.30 32.76
CA SER A 86 -5.90 3.20 32.56
C SER A 86 -6.30 2.29 31.40
N ARG A 87 -7.60 2.03 31.23
CA ARG A 87 -8.16 1.27 30.10
C ARG A 87 -8.02 2.03 28.78
N LEU A 88 -8.30 3.32 28.78
CA LEU A 88 -8.04 4.19 27.62
C LEU A 88 -6.55 4.14 27.22
N ALA A 89 -5.64 4.21 28.18
CA ALA A 89 -4.20 4.10 27.92
C ALA A 89 -3.82 2.72 27.35
N ALA A 90 -4.48 1.66 27.81
CA ALA A 90 -4.35 0.31 27.25
C ALA A 90 -5.09 0.10 25.91
N HIS A 91 -5.67 1.16 25.32
CA HIS A 91 -6.46 1.12 24.08
C HIS A 91 -7.74 0.26 24.17
N ASP A 92 -8.25 0.04 25.39
CA ASP A 92 -9.54 -0.59 25.65
C ASP A 92 -10.63 0.49 25.76
N PHE A 93 -11.43 0.62 24.71
CA PHE A 93 -12.51 1.62 24.62
C PHE A 93 -13.87 1.09 25.08
N VAL A 94 -13.93 -0.11 25.69
CA VAL A 94 -15.20 -0.70 26.16
C VAL A 94 -15.79 0.14 27.30
N PRO A 95 -17.06 0.57 27.21
CA PRO A 95 -17.69 1.40 28.23
C PRO A 95 -17.69 0.69 29.58
N SER A 96 -17.21 1.39 30.62
CA SER A 96 -17.13 0.84 31.97
C SER A 96 -18.51 0.87 32.64
N ARG A 97 -19.21 -0.27 32.62
CA ARG A 97 -20.54 -0.44 33.25
C ARG A 97 -20.54 -0.20 34.77
N LYS A 98 -19.38 -0.12 35.43
CA LYS A 98 -19.24 0.02 36.89
C LYS A 98 -19.29 1.45 37.42
N SER A 99 -19.24 2.49 36.58
CA SER A 99 -19.18 3.87 37.07
C SER A 99 -20.57 4.41 37.41
N ALA A 100 -21.05 4.15 38.63
CA ALA A 100 -22.08 4.98 39.22
C ALA A 100 -21.41 6.28 39.68
N ALA A 101 -21.30 7.26 38.77
CA ALA A 101 -20.73 8.55 39.07
C ALA A 101 -21.45 9.19 40.27
N THR A 102 -20.69 9.65 41.27
CA THR A 102 -21.26 10.47 42.34
C THR A 102 -21.51 11.89 41.79
N ALA A 103 -22.38 12.67 42.43
CA ALA A 103 -22.67 14.03 41.98
C ALA A 103 -21.40 14.91 41.86
N GLU A 104 -20.39 14.62 42.69
CA GLU A 104 -19.10 15.33 42.74
C GLU A 104 -18.15 14.92 41.60
N THR A 105 -18.16 13.65 41.17
CA THR A 105 -17.30 13.15 40.08
C THR A 105 -18.00 13.06 38.72
N ALA A 106 -19.30 13.40 38.66
CA ALA A 106 -20.10 13.35 37.43
C ALA A 106 -19.48 14.13 36.26
N ARG A 107 -18.96 15.35 36.51
CA ARG A 107 -18.29 16.15 35.48
C ARG A 107 -17.00 15.51 34.97
N LEU A 108 -16.21 14.90 35.86
CA LEU A 108 -14.98 14.20 35.48
C LEU A 108 -15.32 12.98 34.63
N MET A 109 -16.30 12.18 35.05
CA MET A 109 -16.71 11.01 34.28
C MET A 109 -17.26 11.36 32.90
N LEU A 110 -18.02 12.45 32.77
CA LEU A 110 -18.46 12.95 31.47
C LEU A 110 -17.29 13.33 30.56
N ALA A 111 -16.31 14.08 31.09
CA ALA A 111 -15.11 14.44 30.32
C ALA A 111 -14.28 13.21 29.90
N VAL A 112 -14.21 12.17 30.74
CA VAL A 112 -13.53 10.91 30.40
C VAL A 112 -14.27 10.17 29.28
N GLU A 113 -15.60 10.13 29.30
CA GLU A 113 -16.40 9.52 28.22
C GLU A 113 -16.27 10.29 26.90
N ASP A 114 -16.28 11.63 26.94
CA ASP A 114 -16.03 12.46 25.75
C ASP A 114 -14.62 12.20 25.18
N CYS A 115 -13.62 12.10 26.05
CA CYS A 115 -12.25 11.76 25.66
C CYS A 115 -12.17 10.34 25.05
N ARG A 116 -12.86 9.37 25.65
CA ARG A 116 -12.94 7.98 25.16
C ARG A 116 -13.54 7.95 23.75
N ALA A 117 -14.67 8.62 23.53
CA ALA A 117 -15.33 8.68 22.23
C ALA A 117 -14.43 9.32 21.17
N ALA A 118 -13.74 10.42 21.51
CA ALA A 118 -12.80 11.08 20.60
C ALA A 118 -11.59 10.20 20.26
N LEU A 119 -11.03 9.48 21.23
CA LEU A 119 -9.89 8.59 21.01
C LEU A 119 -10.27 7.32 20.24
N GLU A 120 -11.44 6.75 20.51
CA GLU A 120 -11.95 5.58 19.79
C GLU A 120 -12.07 5.88 18.29
N GLU A 121 -12.63 7.05 17.93
CA GLU A 121 -12.76 7.49 16.54
C GLU A 121 -11.39 7.66 15.86
N ARG A 122 -10.45 8.34 16.53
CA ARG A 122 -9.08 8.51 16.02
C ARG A 122 -8.37 7.16 15.84
N HIS A 123 -8.57 6.23 16.76
CA HIS A 123 -7.95 4.92 16.71
C HIS A 123 -8.52 4.06 15.57
N ARG A 124 -9.84 4.12 15.34
CA ARG A 124 -10.49 3.48 14.17
C ARG A 124 -9.94 4.05 12.87
N ALA A 125 -9.86 5.38 12.74
CA ALA A 125 -9.29 6.03 11.56
C ALA A 125 -7.82 5.61 11.31
N THR A 126 -7.01 5.53 12.37
CA THR A 126 -5.60 5.10 12.29
C THR A 126 -5.48 3.63 11.85
N LYS A 127 -6.34 2.74 12.37
CA LYS A 127 -6.40 1.33 11.95
C LYS A 127 -6.77 1.20 10.48
N VAL A 128 -7.76 1.95 10.01
CA VAL A 128 -8.13 1.98 8.59
C VAL A 128 -6.95 2.46 7.74
N HIS A 129 -6.31 3.57 8.13
CA HIS A 129 -5.18 4.12 7.38
C HIS A 129 -4.01 3.14 7.29
N SER A 130 -3.63 2.51 8.41
CA SER A 130 -2.56 1.49 8.42
C SER A 130 -2.90 0.25 7.58
N ALA A 131 -4.16 -0.19 7.57
CA ALA A 131 -4.61 -1.28 6.72
C ALA A 131 -4.52 -0.92 5.23
N VAL A 132 -4.95 0.28 4.86
CA VAL A 132 -4.83 0.80 3.49
C VAL A 132 -3.36 0.93 3.09
N ALA A 133 -2.50 1.50 3.94
CA ALA A 133 -1.06 1.62 3.65
C ALA A 133 -0.40 0.26 3.38
N ARG A 134 -0.77 -0.78 4.15
CA ARG A 134 -0.30 -2.15 3.92
C ARG A 134 -0.79 -2.71 2.58
N LEU A 135 -2.05 -2.43 2.22
CA LEU A 135 -2.63 -2.83 0.94
C LEU A 135 -1.93 -2.14 -0.24
N MET A 136 -1.65 -0.84 -0.12
CA MET A 136 -0.85 -0.08 -1.10
C MET A 136 0.53 -0.70 -1.27
N GLY A 137 1.22 -1.01 -0.16
CA GLY A 137 2.52 -1.68 -0.19
C GLY A 137 2.48 -3.04 -0.89
N ALA A 138 1.44 -3.84 -0.64
CA ALA A 138 1.25 -5.12 -1.32
C ALA A 138 1.00 -4.96 -2.83
N GLY A 139 0.20 -3.96 -3.22
CA GLY A 139 -0.05 -3.62 -4.62
C GLY A 139 1.24 -3.22 -5.36
N ILE A 140 2.01 -2.30 -4.78
CA ILE A 140 3.31 -1.86 -5.33
C ILE A 140 4.31 -3.02 -5.37
N SER A 141 4.32 -3.90 -4.37
CA SER A 141 5.18 -5.10 -4.39
C SER A 141 4.77 -6.10 -5.48
N SER A 142 3.50 -6.15 -5.88
CA SER A 142 3.06 -7.02 -6.97
C SER A 142 3.49 -6.42 -8.31
N LEU A 143 3.35 -5.09 -8.45
CA LEU A 143 3.85 -4.33 -9.58
C LEU A 143 5.36 -4.51 -9.80
N SER A 144 6.17 -4.44 -8.73
CA SER A 144 7.63 -4.60 -8.83
C SER A 144 8.06 -6.02 -9.23
N LYS A 145 7.20 -7.02 -9.05
CA LYS A 145 7.41 -8.40 -9.51
C LYS A 145 6.90 -8.64 -10.93
N GLY A 146 6.31 -7.63 -11.57
CA GLY A 146 5.71 -7.74 -12.91
C GLY A 146 4.33 -8.41 -12.92
N ASP A 147 3.67 -8.56 -11.76
CA ASP A 147 2.30 -9.06 -11.72
C ASP A 147 1.31 -7.91 -11.91
N PHE A 148 0.90 -7.70 -13.17
CA PHE A 148 -0.10 -6.69 -13.54
C PHE A 148 -1.54 -7.18 -13.39
N SER A 149 -1.76 -8.42 -12.95
CA SER A 149 -3.09 -9.01 -12.77
C SER A 149 -3.69 -8.72 -11.39
N ALA A 150 -2.87 -8.27 -10.44
CA ALA A 150 -3.31 -7.92 -9.10
C ALA A 150 -4.39 -6.81 -9.13
N ARG A 151 -5.45 -7.02 -8.36
CA ARG A 151 -6.56 -6.07 -8.20
C ARG A 151 -6.91 -5.90 -6.74
N ILE A 152 -7.31 -4.69 -6.39
CA ILE A 152 -7.90 -4.40 -5.07
C ILE A 152 -9.41 -4.64 -5.18
N SER A 153 -9.86 -5.76 -4.64
CA SER A 153 -11.28 -6.15 -4.58
C SER A 153 -11.99 -5.69 -3.30
N LEU A 154 -11.23 -5.32 -2.27
CA LEU A 154 -11.78 -4.87 -1.00
C LEU A 154 -12.53 -3.54 -1.19
N GLU A 155 -13.71 -3.43 -0.60
CA GLU A 155 -14.42 -2.15 -0.53
C GLU A 155 -13.73 -1.24 0.49
N LEU A 156 -13.13 -0.16 -0.01
CA LEU A 156 -12.46 0.81 0.84
C LEU A 156 -13.43 1.94 1.25
N PRO A 157 -13.25 2.53 2.44
CA PRO A 157 -13.99 3.72 2.85
C PRO A 157 -13.84 4.85 1.82
N GLU A 158 -14.84 5.74 1.77
CA GLU A 158 -14.95 6.83 0.79
C GLU A 158 -13.62 7.53 0.42
N PRO A 159 -12.79 8.03 1.37
CA PRO A 159 -11.57 8.77 1.02
C PRO A 159 -10.52 7.94 0.27
N TYR A 160 -10.65 6.61 0.25
CA TYR A 160 -9.69 5.70 -0.39
C TYR A 160 -10.27 5.00 -1.63
N ARG A 161 -11.55 5.24 -2.00
CA ARG A 161 -12.14 4.62 -3.21
C ARG A 161 -11.40 5.04 -4.47
N ALA A 162 -11.06 6.33 -4.60
CA ALA A 162 -10.30 6.85 -5.74
C ALA A 162 -8.98 6.10 -5.92
N PHE A 163 -8.22 5.87 -4.84
CA PHE A 163 -6.99 5.09 -4.91
C PHE A 163 -7.21 3.67 -5.45
N ARG A 164 -8.24 2.96 -4.97
CA ARG A 164 -8.56 1.61 -5.47
C ARG A 164 -8.83 1.64 -6.96
N ASP A 165 -9.66 2.57 -7.40
CA ASP A 165 -10.14 2.65 -8.77
C ASP A 165 -9.00 3.07 -9.71
N GLU A 166 -8.18 4.05 -9.32
CA GLU A 166 -6.98 4.48 -10.04
C GLU A 166 -5.93 3.37 -10.12
N PHE A 167 -5.67 2.66 -9.01
CA PHE A 167 -4.75 1.52 -9.00
C PHE A 167 -5.20 0.43 -9.97
N ASN A 168 -6.47 0.02 -9.88
CA ASN A 168 -7.02 -1.03 -10.76
C ASN A 168 -6.98 -0.61 -12.24
N THR A 169 -7.31 0.65 -12.54
CA THR A 169 -7.25 1.21 -13.90
C THR A 169 -5.81 1.21 -14.41
N ALA A 170 -4.85 1.68 -13.61
CA ALA A 170 -3.44 1.69 -14.00
C ALA A 170 -2.91 0.27 -14.27
N MET A 171 -3.32 -0.71 -13.47
CA MET A 171 -2.93 -2.11 -13.66
C MET A 171 -3.54 -2.73 -14.93
N GLU A 172 -4.79 -2.38 -15.25
CA GLU A 172 -5.44 -2.79 -16.50
C GLU A 172 -4.77 -2.19 -17.74
N ASP A 173 -4.42 -0.91 -17.69
CA ASP A 173 -3.69 -0.24 -18.75
C ASP A 173 -2.31 -0.87 -18.96
N LEU A 174 -1.59 -1.14 -17.87
CA LEU A 174 -0.26 -1.74 -17.94
C LEU A 174 -0.33 -3.17 -18.49
N GLN A 175 -1.28 -3.98 -18.01
CA GLN A 175 -1.53 -5.31 -18.54
C GLN A 175 -1.85 -5.29 -20.04
N THR A 176 -2.69 -4.33 -20.48
CA THR A 176 -3.02 -4.16 -21.89
C THR A 176 -1.79 -3.80 -22.73
N ARG A 177 -0.93 -2.91 -22.23
CA ARG A 177 0.32 -2.52 -22.92
C ARG A 177 1.30 -3.70 -23.02
N PHE A 178 1.48 -4.46 -21.94
CA PHE A 178 2.36 -5.64 -21.96
C PHE A 178 1.84 -6.73 -22.89
N ASN A 179 0.54 -7.03 -22.88
CA ASN A 179 -0.05 -7.99 -23.82
C ASN A 179 0.15 -7.56 -25.29
N ARG A 180 0.09 -6.25 -25.59
CA ARG A 180 0.40 -5.72 -26.93
C ARG A 180 1.88 -5.91 -27.29
N LEU A 181 2.78 -5.68 -26.34
CA LEU A 181 4.22 -5.87 -26.51
C LEU A 181 4.55 -7.35 -26.78
N ASP A 182 4.02 -8.26 -25.98
CA ASP A 182 4.22 -9.70 -26.15
C ASP A 182 3.72 -10.17 -27.53
N GLY A 183 2.49 -9.79 -27.89
CA GLY A 183 1.94 -10.15 -29.20
C GLY A 183 2.75 -9.57 -30.37
N ALA A 184 3.38 -8.41 -30.19
CA ALA A 184 4.26 -7.84 -31.20
C ALA A 184 5.64 -8.52 -31.24
N GLY A 185 6.17 -8.95 -30.09
CA GLY A 185 7.36 -9.80 -30.01
C GLY A 185 7.18 -11.09 -30.80
N GLU A 186 6.03 -11.76 -30.65
CA GLU A 186 5.68 -12.94 -31.44
C GLU A 186 5.58 -12.65 -32.94
N ARG A 187 5.00 -11.50 -33.33
CA ARG A 187 4.94 -11.08 -34.74
C ARG A 187 6.33 -10.83 -35.31
N LEU A 188 7.19 -10.12 -34.57
CA LEU A 188 8.56 -9.82 -34.99
C LEU A 188 9.39 -11.10 -35.12
N GLN A 189 9.22 -12.05 -34.19
CA GLN A 189 9.85 -13.36 -34.28
C GLN A 189 9.42 -14.12 -35.53
N ARG A 190 8.12 -14.10 -35.88
CA ARG A 190 7.63 -14.68 -37.14
C ARG A 190 8.21 -14.00 -38.37
N HIS A 191 8.24 -12.66 -38.40
CA HIS A 191 8.87 -11.93 -39.51
C HIS A 191 10.36 -12.23 -39.66
N ARG A 192 11.09 -12.41 -38.55
CA ARG A 192 12.49 -12.85 -38.58
C ARG A 192 12.63 -14.23 -39.23
N GLN A 193 11.76 -15.19 -38.89
CA GLN A 193 11.76 -16.51 -39.51
C GLN A 193 11.46 -16.44 -41.01
N GLU A 194 10.49 -15.60 -41.42
CA GLU A 194 10.17 -15.35 -42.83
C GLU A 194 11.35 -14.74 -43.60
N ILE A 195 12.07 -13.78 -42.99
CA ILE A 195 13.31 -13.21 -43.57
C ILE A 195 14.37 -14.30 -43.73
N ASP A 196 14.65 -15.07 -42.67
CA ASP A 196 15.69 -16.10 -42.69
C ASP A 196 15.40 -17.17 -43.75
N GLU A 197 14.13 -17.58 -43.87
CA GLU A 197 13.72 -18.54 -44.90
C GLU A 197 13.87 -17.96 -46.31
N ALA A 198 13.35 -16.75 -46.54
CA ALA A 198 13.47 -16.08 -47.83
C ALA A 198 14.94 -15.85 -48.20
N ALA A 199 15.80 -15.48 -47.24
CA ALA A 199 17.22 -15.24 -47.46
C ALA A 199 17.94 -16.54 -47.81
N GLY A 200 17.62 -17.63 -47.11
CA GLY A 200 18.11 -18.96 -47.45
C GLY A 200 17.69 -19.42 -48.85
N GLN A 201 16.44 -19.12 -49.27
CA GLN A 201 15.98 -19.41 -50.62
C GLN A 201 16.73 -18.59 -51.67
N LEU A 202 16.93 -17.28 -51.44
CA LEU A 202 17.68 -16.41 -52.34
C LEU A 202 19.14 -16.87 -52.48
N MET A 203 19.80 -17.20 -51.35
CA MET A 203 21.18 -17.69 -51.36
C MET A 203 21.32 -19.00 -52.13
N ARG A 204 20.39 -19.96 -51.94
CA ARG A 204 20.38 -21.20 -52.74
C ARG A 204 20.18 -20.94 -54.23
N ARG A 205 19.31 -19.99 -54.61
CA ARG A 205 19.09 -19.61 -56.02
C ARG A 205 20.32 -18.94 -56.62
N ALA A 206 20.95 -18.03 -55.88
CA ALA A 206 22.17 -17.35 -56.31
C ALA A 206 23.35 -18.33 -56.47
N SER A 207 23.52 -19.26 -55.53
CA SER A 207 24.54 -20.32 -55.62
C SER A 207 24.31 -21.23 -56.84
N LYS A 208 23.08 -21.72 -57.06
CA LYS A 208 22.76 -22.51 -58.27
C LYS A 208 22.98 -21.75 -59.57
N LEU A 209 22.71 -20.44 -59.57
CA LEU A 209 22.97 -19.60 -60.73
C LEU A 209 24.48 -19.49 -61.00
N ALA A 210 25.29 -19.28 -59.95
CA ALA A 210 26.74 -19.24 -60.07
C ALA A 210 27.30 -20.58 -60.60
N GLU A 211 26.89 -21.71 -60.01
CA GLU A 211 27.28 -23.05 -60.49
C GLU A 211 26.92 -23.27 -61.96
N ARG A 212 25.72 -22.84 -62.38
CA ARG A 212 25.30 -22.93 -63.78
C ARG A 212 26.18 -22.08 -64.68
N VAL A 213 26.46 -20.84 -64.31
CA VAL A 213 27.31 -19.92 -65.08
C VAL A 213 28.70 -20.54 -65.26
N ASP A 214 29.30 -21.06 -64.19
CA ASP A 214 30.62 -21.69 -64.25
C ASP A 214 30.63 -22.94 -65.14
N ALA A 215 29.63 -23.81 -65.00
CA ALA A 215 29.52 -25.01 -65.83
C ALA A 215 29.34 -24.69 -67.32
N GLU A 216 28.54 -23.66 -67.63
CA GLU A 216 28.24 -23.24 -69.00
C GLU A 216 29.45 -22.51 -69.63
N LEU A 217 30.23 -21.76 -68.83
CA LEU A 217 31.53 -21.19 -69.24
C LEU A 217 32.55 -22.28 -69.60
N LEU A 218 32.72 -23.29 -68.74
CA LEU A 218 33.62 -24.42 -69.01
C LEU A 218 33.21 -25.20 -70.27
N ALA A 219 31.91 -25.38 -70.49
CA ALA A 219 31.41 -26.01 -71.72
C ALA A 219 31.77 -25.19 -72.97
N MET A 220 31.65 -23.87 -72.90
CA MET A 220 31.98 -22.97 -74.02
C MET A 220 33.46 -23.06 -74.43
N GLU A 221 34.38 -23.28 -73.50
CA GLU A 221 35.82 -23.45 -73.78
C GLU A 221 36.13 -24.71 -74.62
N ALA A 222 35.26 -25.73 -74.58
CA ALA A 222 35.46 -26.99 -75.29
C ALA A 222 34.92 -27.00 -76.73
N HIS A 223 34.27 -25.92 -77.18
CA HIS A 223 33.56 -25.86 -78.46
C HIS A 223 34.13 -24.79 -79.41
N SER A 224 33.73 -24.84 -80.69
CA SER A 224 34.14 -23.83 -81.68
C SER A 224 33.55 -22.45 -81.33
N VAL A 225 34.19 -21.39 -81.82
CA VAL A 225 33.80 -20.00 -81.52
C VAL A 225 32.33 -19.72 -81.84
N ASP A 226 31.82 -20.23 -82.97
CA ASP A 226 30.41 -20.03 -83.37
C ASP A 226 29.43 -20.76 -82.44
N GLU A 227 29.78 -21.95 -81.98
CA GLU A 227 28.95 -22.72 -81.05
C GLU A 227 28.99 -22.09 -79.65
N ALA A 228 30.18 -21.69 -79.20
CA ALA A 228 30.40 -20.95 -77.96
C ALA A 228 29.61 -19.63 -77.92
N LEU A 229 29.54 -18.90 -79.04
CA LEU A 229 28.75 -17.67 -79.15
C LEU A 229 27.23 -17.94 -78.99
N ARG A 230 26.73 -19.05 -79.55
CA ARG A 230 25.32 -19.45 -79.35
C ARG A 230 25.04 -19.83 -77.90
N MET A 231 25.94 -20.60 -77.28
CA MET A 231 25.85 -20.95 -75.86
C MET A 231 25.90 -19.70 -74.97
N ALA A 232 26.81 -18.75 -75.25
CA ALA A 232 26.89 -17.47 -74.54
C ALA A 232 25.56 -16.71 -74.58
N LYS A 233 24.93 -16.63 -75.76
CA LYS A 233 23.65 -15.95 -75.93
C LYS A 233 22.54 -16.63 -75.12
N HIS A 234 22.54 -17.96 -75.05
CA HIS A 234 21.59 -18.72 -74.23
C HIS A 234 21.83 -18.51 -72.73
N LEU A 235 23.08 -18.59 -72.28
CA LEU A 235 23.50 -18.34 -70.90
C LEU A 235 23.08 -16.93 -70.44
N ILE A 236 23.39 -15.89 -71.21
CA ILE A 236 23.01 -14.50 -70.89
C ILE A 236 21.48 -14.37 -70.76
N GLY A 237 20.71 -15.01 -71.64
CA GLY A 237 19.25 -15.05 -71.54
C GLY A 237 18.77 -15.72 -70.25
N GLY A 238 19.35 -16.86 -69.89
CA GLY A 238 19.05 -17.58 -68.64
C GLY A 238 19.43 -16.79 -67.38
N VAL A 239 20.60 -16.16 -67.39
CA VAL A 239 21.09 -15.29 -66.31
C VAL A 239 20.21 -14.07 -66.15
N ALA A 240 19.76 -13.43 -67.24
CA ALA A 240 18.86 -12.30 -67.18
C ALA A 240 17.53 -12.66 -66.50
N VAL A 241 16.95 -13.82 -66.84
CA VAL A 241 15.72 -14.32 -66.20
C VAL A 241 15.94 -14.63 -64.71
N ALA A 242 17.08 -15.23 -64.35
CA ALA A 242 17.40 -15.53 -62.96
C ALA A 242 17.66 -14.26 -62.13
N ALA A 243 18.36 -13.27 -62.71
CA ALA A 243 18.58 -11.97 -62.10
C ALA A 243 17.25 -11.23 -61.87
N GLN A 244 16.32 -11.28 -62.82
CA GLN A 244 14.99 -10.70 -62.66
C GLN A 244 14.23 -11.34 -61.48
N ARG A 245 14.29 -12.66 -61.34
CA ARG A 245 13.68 -13.37 -60.19
C ARG A 245 14.34 -13.02 -58.86
N ASN A 246 15.63 -12.74 -58.83
CA ASN A 246 16.32 -12.27 -57.63
C ASN A 246 15.90 -10.83 -57.27
N VAL A 247 15.71 -9.96 -58.27
CA VAL A 247 15.15 -8.60 -58.06
C VAL A 247 13.73 -8.67 -57.49
N GLU A 248 12.90 -9.60 -57.97
CA GLU A 248 11.57 -9.85 -57.40
C GLU A 248 11.65 -10.28 -55.93
N ALA A 249 12.55 -11.19 -55.59
CA ALA A 249 12.79 -11.58 -54.20
C ALA A 249 13.25 -10.40 -53.33
N SER A 250 14.16 -9.55 -53.82
CA SER A 250 14.58 -8.31 -53.15
C SER A 250 13.41 -7.35 -52.87
N ARG A 251 12.44 -7.25 -53.78
CA ARG A 251 11.21 -6.46 -53.54
C ARG A 251 10.37 -7.07 -52.42
N THR A 252 10.26 -8.39 -52.34
CA THR A 252 9.56 -9.06 -51.24
C THR A 252 10.21 -8.72 -49.89
N PHE A 253 11.55 -8.73 -49.79
CA PHE A 253 12.24 -8.28 -48.57
C PHE A 253 11.95 -6.83 -48.22
N ALA A 254 11.91 -5.93 -49.21
CA ALA A 254 11.58 -4.52 -48.96
C ALA A 254 10.17 -4.37 -48.36
N THR A 255 9.18 -5.10 -48.89
CA THR A 255 7.82 -5.10 -48.32
C THR A 255 7.75 -5.69 -46.91
N LEU A 256 8.58 -6.69 -46.60
CA LEU A 256 8.65 -7.28 -45.28
C LEU A 256 9.32 -6.33 -44.27
N ALA A 257 10.39 -5.65 -44.71
CA ALA A 257 11.06 -4.61 -43.92
C ALA A 257 10.12 -3.43 -43.61
N GLU A 258 9.28 -3.02 -44.55
CA GLU A 258 8.25 -1.98 -44.33
C GLU A 258 7.23 -2.43 -43.26
N ARG A 259 6.75 -3.68 -43.33
CA ARG A 259 5.84 -4.23 -42.32
C ARG A 259 6.48 -4.27 -40.93
N ILE A 260 7.73 -4.69 -40.83
CA ILE A 260 8.50 -4.69 -39.58
C ILE A 260 8.66 -3.26 -39.06
N GLY A 261 8.99 -2.30 -39.93
CA GLY A 261 9.11 -0.88 -39.57
C GLY A 261 7.82 -0.30 -39.02
N ASN A 262 6.68 -0.59 -39.67
CA ASN A 262 5.35 -0.17 -39.21
C ASN A 262 4.99 -0.80 -37.85
N GLU A 263 5.37 -2.06 -37.63
CA GLU A 263 5.10 -2.77 -36.38
C GLU A 263 5.99 -2.27 -35.23
N ALA A 264 7.27 -2.02 -35.50
CA ALA A 264 8.18 -1.40 -34.54
C ALA A 264 7.75 0.03 -34.17
N GLY A 265 7.29 0.81 -35.14
CA GLY A 265 6.76 2.16 -34.91
C GLY A 265 5.48 2.19 -34.06
N ARG A 266 4.70 1.11 -34.04
CA ARG A 266 3.53 0.96 -33.16
C ARG A 266 3.88 0.60 -31.72
N LEU A 267 5.07 0.04 -31.49
CA LEU A 267 5.53 -0.40 -30.18
C LEU A 267 6.24 0.69 -29.39
N LEU A 268 6.93 1.58 -30.08
CA LEU A 268 7.46 2.77 -29.46
C LEU A 268 6.27 3.71 -29.18
N PRO A 269 6.06 4.16 -27.93
CA PRO A 269 5.17 5.29 -27.71
C PRO A 269 5.69 6.42 -28.61
N ALA A 270 4.80 7.17 -29.25
CA ALA A 270 5.18 8.37 -30.00
C ALA A 270 6.00 9.28 -29.07
N GLY A 271 7.32 9.11 -29.10
CA GLY A 271 8.26 10.02 -28.51
C GLY A 271 8.14 11.25 -29.35
N ASP A 272 7.71 12.33 -28.70
CA ASP A 272 7.78 13.71 -29.15
C ASP A 272 8.83 13.89 -30.26
N ASP A 273 8.40 14.44 -31.40
CA ASP A 273 9.14 14.70 -32.65
C ASP A 273 10.27 15.75 -32.43
N GLY A 274 11.16 15.48 -31.49
CA GLY A 274 12.32 16.27 -31.15
C GLY A 274 13.58 15.50 -31.47
N THR A 275 14.25 15.90 -32.56
CA THR A 275 15.68 15.63 -32.84
C THR A 275 16.09 14.17 -33.06
N MET A 276 15.79 13.60 -34.23
CA MET A 276 16.69 12.65 -34.91
C MET A 276 16.67 12.83 -36.46
N GLN A 277 16.62 14.07 -36.95
CA GLN A 277 17.19 14.38 -38.28
C GLN A 277 18.70 14.48 -38.11
N GLY A 278 19.41 13.36 -38.17
CA GLY A 278 20.85 13.43 -37.96
C GLY A 278 21.68 12.17 -38.11
N GLU A 279 21.16 10.99 -38.43
CA GLU A 279 22.06 9.83 -38.52
C GLU A 279 21.54 8.66 -39.38
N ALA A 280 20.95 8.96 -40.54
CA ALA A 280 20.63 7.96 -41.57
C ALA A 280 21.38 8.19 -42.90
N ALA A 281 22.39 9.08 -42.92
CA ALA A 281 23.17 9.42 -44.12
C ALA A 281 24.59 8.80 -44.13
N ALA A 282 24.88 7.82 -43.27
CA ALA A 282 26.19 7.19 -43.21
C ALA A 282 26.10 5.66 -43.10
N MET A 283 25.54 5.00 -44.12
CA MET A 283 26.01 3.66 -44.46
C MET A 283 27.05 3.79 -45.59
N PRO A 284 28.27 3.24 -45.43
CA PRO A 284 29.27 3.28 -46.48
C PRO A 284 28.81 2.41 -47.65
N ALA A 285 28.68 3.03 -48.82
CA ALA A 285 28.46 2.33 -50.07
C ALA A 285 29.57 1.29 -50.28
N ALA A 286 29.18 0.02 -50.40
CA ALA A 286 30.07 -1.06 -50.76
C ALA A 286 30.82 -0.70 -52.04
N THR A 287 32.14 -0.53 -51.91
CA THR A 287 33.03 -0.20 -53.01
C THR A 287 33.13 -1.42 -53.92
N MET A 288 32.61 -1.28 -55.14
CA MET A 288 32.84 -2.22 -56.23
C MET A 288 34.33 -2.24 -56.56
N PRO A 289 35.02 -3.40 -56.68
CA PRO A 289 36.38 -3.42 -57.18
C PRO A 289 36.40 -3.03 -58.65
N ALA A 290 37.18 -2.00 -58.95
CA ALA A 290 37.43 -1.49 -60.29
C ALA A 290 38.09 -2.57 -61.16
N ARG A 291 37.61 -2.69 -62.40
CA ARG A 291 38.30 -3.37 -63.50
C ARG A 291 39.70 -2.78 -63.66
N ILE A 292 40.72 -3.63 -63.71
CA ILE A 292 42.01 -3.29 -64.31
C ILE A 292 42.09 -4.06 -65.61
N SER A 293 42.09 -3.32 -66.71
CA SER A 293 42.53 -3.79 -68.03
C SER A 293 43.93 -3.25 -68.29
N SER A 294 44.74 -4.10 -68.92
CA SER A 294 45.98 -3.82 -69.68
C SER A 294 47.29 -3.70 -68.90
N ALA A 295 48.19 -4.68 -69.07
CA ALA A 295 49.35 -4.59 -70.00
C ALA A 295 50.48 -5.56 -69.58
N ALA A 296 50.68 -6.63 -70.36
CA ALA A 296 51.96 -7.22 -70.77
C ALA A 296 51.68 -8.34 -71.78
#